data_AF-A0A530QMK4-F1
#
_entry.id   AF-A0A530QMK4-F1
#
_cell.length_a   1.000
_cell.length_b   1.000
_cell.length_c   1.000
_cell.angle_alpha   90.00
_cell.angle_beta   90.00
_cell.angle_gamma   90.00
#
_symmetry.space_group_name_H-M   'P 1'
#
loop_
_entity.id
_entity.type
_entity.pdbx_description
1 polymer ?
#
loop_
_entity_poly.entity_id
_entity_poly.type
_entity_poly.pdbx_seq_one_letter_code
_entity_poly.pdbx_strand_id
1 'polypeptide(L)' 'MTIKRDILVTGATGQQGGAVARALLAKGHGVKALTRSPDGKAARQL' A
#
# COMPACT_ATOMS: atom_id res chain seq x y z
N MET A 1 4.23 -21.65 -4.53
CA MET A 1 4.40 -20.92 -3.26
C MET A 1 4.73 -19.47 -3.57
N THR A 2 3.87 -18.52 -3.19
CA THR A 2 4.15 -17.09 -3.34
C THR A 2 5.13 -16.66 -2.25
N ILE A 3 6.29 -16.14 -2.64
CA ILE A 3 7.28 -15.61 -1.68
C ILE A 3 6.73 -14.30 -1.09
N LYS A 4 6.55 -14.25 0.23
CA LYS A 4 6.22 -13.03 0.97
C LYS A 4 7.37 -12.03 0.85
N ARG A 5 7.06 -10.77 0.60
CA ARG A 5 8.02 -9.67 0.43
C ARG A 5 7.51 -8.44 1.16
N ASP A 6 8.43 -7.62 1.64
CA ASP A 6 8.13 -6.28 2.14
C ASP A 6 8.33 -5.27 1.01
N ILE A 7 7.29 -4.49 0.71
CA ILE A 7 7.22 -3.64 -0.48
C ILE A 7 6.89 -2.20 -0.05
N LEU A 8 7.69 -1.24 -0.52
CA LEU A 8 7.38 0.18 -0.41
C LEU A 8 6.54 0.62 -1.61
N VAL A 9 5.39 1.23 -1.35
CA VAL A 9 4.54 1.83 -2.38
C VAL A 9 4.53 3.35 -2.23
N THR A 10 5.05 4.05 -3.22
CA THR A 10 4.96 5.50 -3.33
C THR A 10 3.64 5.89 -4.00
N GLY A 11 3.01 6.98 -3.55
CA GLY A 11 1.71 7.39 -4.10
C GLY A 11 0.58 6.40 -3.76
N ALA A 12 0.73 5.64 -2.68
CA ALA A 12 -0.24 4.64 -2.24
C ALA A 12 -1.63 5.22 -1.95
N THR A 13 -1.72 6.51 -1.63
CA THR A 13 -3.02 7.19 -1.42
C THR A 13 -3.69 7.64 -2.71
N GLY A 14 -3.02 7.53 -3.86
CA GLY A 14 -3.59 7.82 -5.18
C GLY A 14 -4.38 6.65 -5.75
N GLN A 15 -5.09 6.88 -6.86
CA GLN A 15 -5.94 5.85 -7.47
C GLN A 15 -5.18 4.56 -7.83
N GLN A 16 -4.04 4.70 -8.53
CA GLN A 16 -3.25 3.57 -9.00
C GLN A 16 -2.46 2.94 -7.86
N GLY A 17 -1.70 3.75 -7.12
CA GLY A 17 -0.88 3.26 -6.00
C GLY A 17 -1.72 2.57 -4.92
N GLY A 18 -2.93 3.07 -4.64
CA GLY A 18 -3.83 2.44 -3.68
C GLY A 18 -4.39 1.11 -4.17
N ALA A 19 -4.72 1.00 -5.46
CA ALA A 19 -5.12 -0.28 -6.04
C ALA A 19 -3.98 -1.31 -5.96
N VAL A 20 -2.74 -0.90 -6.23
CA VAL A 20 -1.56 -1.76 -6.10
C VAL A 20 -1.32 -2.17 -4.66
N ALA A 21 -1.34 -1.23 -3.70
CA ALA A 21 -1.14 -1.51 -2.28
C ALA A 21 -2.15 -2.54 -1.75
N ARG A 22 -3.45 -2.35 -2.05
CA ARG A 22 -4.51 -3.30 -1.67
C ARG A 22 -4.33 -4.67 -2.31
N ALA A 23 -3.94 -4.73 -3.58
CA ALA A 23 -3.69 -6.00 -4.26
C ALA A 23 -2.48 -6.75 -3.68
N LEU A 24 -1.43 -6.05 -3.27
CA LEU A 24 -0.26 -6.64 -2.63
C LEU A 24 -0.59 -7.18 -1.23
N LEU A 25 -1.34 -6.41 -0.43
CA LEU A 25 -1.85 -6.86 0.87
C LEU A 25 -2.74 -8.10 0.75
N ALA A 26 -3.67 -8.12 -0.22
CA ALA A 26 -4.53 -9.27 -0.48
C ALA A 26 -3.76 -10.55 -0.87
N LYS A 27 -2.55 -10.40 -1.45
CA LYS A 27 -1.64 -11.50 -1.77
C LYS A 27 -0.73 -11.92 -0.60
N GLY A 28 -0.87 -11.29 0.57
CA GLY A 28 -0.12 -11.62 1.79
C GLY A 28 1.27 -10.97 1.88
N HIS A 29 1.57 -9.99 1.04
CA HIS A 29 2.82 -9.23 1.12
C HIS A 29 2.76 -8.18 2.24
N GLY A 30 3.92 -7.83 2.80
CA GLY A 30 4.06 -6.67 3.67
C GLY A 30 4.10 -5.40 2.81
N VAL A 31 3.31 -4.38 3.16
CA VAL A 31 3.27 -3.11 2.42
C VAL A 31 3.57 -1.96 3.37
N LYS A 32 4.49 -1.09 2.96
CA LYS A 32 4.73 0.23 3.56
C LYS A 32 4.32 1.29 2.57
N ALA A 33 3.45 2.21 2.97
CA ALA A 33 2.99 3.30 2.12
C ALA A 33 3.77 4.59 2.44
N LEU A 34 4.36 5.22 1.41
CA LEU A 34 4.92 6.57 1.55
C LEU A 34 3.86 7.61 1.18
N THR A 35 3.52 8.48 2.14
CA THR A 35 2.57 9.58 1.96
C THR A 35 3.06 10.82 2.69
N ARG A 36 2.65 12.00 2.21
CA ARG A 36 2.92 13.29 2.87
C ARG A 36 2.03 13.53 4.09
N SER A 37 0.93 12.80 4.21
CA SER A 37 -0.07 13.00 5.27
C SER A 37 -0.55 11.63 5.79
N PRO A 38 0.20 10.99 6.71
CA PRO A 38 -0.15 9.66 7.22
C PRO A 38 -1.48 9.63 7.97
N ASP A 39 -1.89 10.74 8.57
CA ASP A 39 -3.18 10.88 9.26
C ASP A 39 -4.35 11.26 8.33
N GLY A 40 -4.10 11.45 7.04
CA GLY A 40 -5.13 11.81 6.07
C GLY A 40 -6.12 10.66 5.83
N LYS A 41 -7.36 11.01 5.48
CA LYS A 41 -8.44 10.02 5.21
C LYS A 41 -8.01 8.90 4.27
N ALA A 42 -7.35 9.23 3.16
CA ALA A 42 -6.90 8.24 2.18
C ALA A 42 -5.81 7.30 2.71
N ALA A 43 -4.93 7.79 3.60
CA ALA A 43 -3.90 6.96 4.21
C ALA A 43 -4.49 5.99 5.24
N ARG A 44 -5.50 6.42 6.00
CA ARG A 44 -6.26 5.58 6.95
C ARG A 44 -7.14 4.51 6.29
N GLN A 45 -7.33 4.58 4.97
CA GLN A 45 -8.11 3.63 4.18
C GLN A 45 -7.25 2.55 3.48
N LEU A 46 -5.92 2.61 3.64
CA LEU A 46 -4.98 1.59 3.16
C LEU A 46 -4.85 0.46 4.17
#